data_AF-A0A2D8YBD9-F1
#
_entry.id   AF-A0A2D8YBD9-F1
#
_cell.length_a   1.000
_cell.length_b   1.000
_cell.length_c   1.000
_cell.angle_alpha   90.00
_cell.angle_beta   90.00
_cell.angle_gamma   90.00
#
_symmetry.space_group_name_H-M   'P 1'
#
loop_
_entity.id
_entity.type
_entity.pdbx_description
1 polymer ?
#
loop_
_entity_poly.entity_id
_entity_poly.type
_entity_poly.pdbx_seq_one_letter_code
_entity_poly.pdbx_strand_id
1 'polypeptide(L)'
;MAVATAKRKSSPPPKPEARKSLPINVEYEDKAKALLREYLAKTDNDYASLAEKLNGMGIEITARGLENKVSRGSFSAAFLLQCMDAIGADAF
;
A
#
# COMPACT_ATOMS: atom_id res chain seq x y z
N MET A 1 -39.51 -32.69 16.66
CA MET A 1 -39.01 -31.31 16.86
C MET A 1 -38.14 -30.93 15.68
N ALA A 2 -38.50 -29.90 14.92
CA ALA A 2 -37.69 -29.38 13.81
C ALA A 2 -37.33 -27.93 14.12
N VAL A 3 -36.04 -27.66 14.32
CA VAL A 3 -35.52 -26.30 14.51
C VAL A 3 -35.31 -25.70 13.12
N ALA A 4 -36.20 -24.78 12.74
CA ALA A 4 -36.05 -24.00 11.52
C ALA A 4 -34.92 -22.99 11.71
N THR A 5 -33.80 -23.18 11.01
CA THR A 5 -32.71 -22.19 10.92
C THR A 5 -33.17 -21.04 10.04
N ALA A 6 -33.51 -19.91 10.66
CA ALA A 6 -33.82 -18.68 9.95
C ALA A 6 -32.57 -18.18 9.20
N LYS A 7 -32.61 -18.23 7.86
CA LYS A 7 -31.61 -17.58 6.99
C LYS A 7 -31.57 -16.08 7.31
N ARG A 8 -30.45 -15.59 7.86
CA ARG A 8 -30.19 -14.15 7.99
C ARG A 8 -30.18 -13.55 6.58
N LYS A 9 -31.16 -12.68 6.29
CA LYS A 9 -31.15 -11.86 5.07
C LYS A 9 -29.90 -10.97 5.13
N SER A 10 -28.94 -11.20 4.23
CA SER A 10 -27.81 -10.29 4.05
C SER A 10 -28.35 -8.90 3.75
N SER A 11 -27.85 -7.90 4.48
CA SER A 11 -28.11 -6.50 4.13
C SER A 11 -27.71 -6.26 2.67
N PRO A 12 -28.44 -5.40 1.94
CA PRO A 12 -28.07 -5.03 0.58
C PRO A 12 -26.61 -4.53 0.54
N PRO A 13 -25.84 -4.83 -0.51
CA PRO A 13 -24.50 -4.26 -0.67
C PRO A 13 -24.57 -2.74 -0.55
N PRO A 14 -23.59 -2.09 0.11
CA PRO A 14 -23.51 -0.63 0.10
C PRO A 14 -23.48 -0.15 -1.36
N LYS A 15 -24.09 1.03 -1.60
CA LYS A 15 -24.12 1.63 -2.94
C LYS A 15 -22.69 1.77 -3.47
N PRO A 16 -22.45 1.53 -4.78
CA PRO A 16 -21.12 1.68 -5.37
C PRO A 16 -20.71 3.16 -5.38
N GLU A 17 -20.03 3.60 -4.33
CA GLU A 17 -19.42 4.93 -4.26
C GLU A 17 -17.94 4.83 -4.65
N ALA A 18 -17.41 5.89 -5.25
CA ALA A 18 -15.99 5.97 -5.60
C ALA A 18 -15.16 5.97 -4.31
N ARG A 19 -14.67 4.78 -3.92
CA ARG A 19 -13.94 4.60 -2.65
C ARG A 19 -12.71 5.51 -2.57
N LYS A 20 -12.03 5.76 -3.69
CA LYS A 20 -10.78 6.55 -3.73
C LYS A 20 -10.86 7.94 -3.11
N SER A 21 -12.00 8.62 -3.17
CA SER A 21 -12.14 9.99 -2.64
C SER A 21 -12.68 10.04 -1.20
N LEU A 22 -12.86 8.88 -0.55
CA LEU A 22 -13.28 8.86 0.85
C LEU A 22 -12.15 9.40 1.75
N PRO A 23 -12.45 10.28 2.71
CA PRO A 23 -11.44 10.85 3.61
C PRO A 23 -10.60 9.79 4.34
N ILE A 24 -11.21 8.64 4.67
CA ILE A 24 -10.51 7.52 5.29
C ILE A 24 -9.39 6.97 4.40
N ASN A 25 -9.60 6.89 3.08
CA ASN A 25 -8.56 6.37 2.20
C ASN A 25 -7.41 7.36 2.06
N VAL A 26 -7.69 8.66 2.02
CA VAL A 26 -6.65 9.70 2.04
C VAL A 26 -5.79 9.59 3.30
N GLU A 27 -6.41 9.41 4.47
CA GLU A 27 -5.70 9.23 5.74
C GLU A 27 -4.75 8.01 5.72
N TYR A 28 -5.23 6.87 5.20
CA TYR A 28 -4.41 5.65 5.13
C TYR A 28 -3.36 5.70 4.01
N GLU A 29 -3.62 6.41 2.90
CA GLU A 29 -2.61 6.71 1.89
C GLU A 29 -1.48 7.56 2.47
N ASP A 30 -1.81 8.57 3.30
CA ASP A 30 -0.80 9.39 3.98
C ASP A 30 -0.01 8.59 5.04
N LYS A 31 -0.67 7.69 5.77
CA LYS A 31 0.02 6.72 6.65
C LYS A 31 0.98 5.83 5.88
N ALA A 32 0.58 5.31 4.72
CA ALA A 32 1.44 4.47 3.89
C ALA A 32 2.67 5.24 3.36
N LYS A 33 2.51 6.51 2.98
CA LYS A 33 3.63 7.40 2.60
C LYS A 33 4.60 7.60 3.76
N ALA A 34 4.07 7.92 4.94
CA ALA A 34 4.87 8.18 6.14
C ALA A 34 5.67 6.93 6.52
N LEU A 35 5.03 5.76 6.49
CA LEU A 35 5.68 4.48 6.78
C LEU A 35 6.88 4.25 5.85
N LEU A 36 6.68 4.34 4.54
CA LEU A 36 7.75 4.07 3.58
C LEU A 36 8.92 5.07 3.74
N ARG A 37 8.62 6.35 4.01
CA ARG A 37 9.65 7.37 4.28
C ARG A 37 10.42 7.10 5.56
N GLU A 38 9.75 6.64 6.61
CA GLU A 38 10.38 6.30 7.88
C GLU A 38 11.35 5.12 7.71
N TYR A 39 10.97 4.09 6.96
CA TYR A 39 11.88 2.98 6.68
C TYR A 39 13.05 3.37 5.78
N LEU A 40 12.84 4.23 4.78
CA LEU A 40 13.93 4.79 3.98
C LEU A 40 14.94 5.51 4.88
N ALA A 41 14.45 6.38 5.79
CA ALA A 41 15.30 7.09 6.74
C ALA A 41 16.02 6.16 7.73
N LYS A 42 15.37 5.06 8.18
CA LYS A 42 15.99 4.07 9.09
C LYS A 42 17.07 3.21 8.44
N THR A 43 17.02 3.04 7.12
CA THR A 43 17.88 2.13 6.37
C THR A 43 18.94 2.87 5.53
N ASP A 44 19.10 4.19 5.75
CA ASP A 44 19.96 5.08 4.97
C ASP A 44 19.75 4.97 3.45
N ASN A 45 18.52 4.64 3.02
CA ASN A 45 18.14 4.56 1.61
C ASN A 45 17.38 5.82 1.18
N ASP A 46 17.60 6.24 -0.05
CA ASP A 46 16.83 7.28 -0.73
C ASP A 46 15.97 6.68 -1.86
N TYR A 47 15.22 7.52 -2.58
CA TYR A 47 14.41 7.03 -3.71
C TYR A 47 15.25 6.54 -4.89
N ALA A 48 16.49 7.00 -5.05
CA ALA A 48 17.36 6.56 -6.13
C ALA A 48 17.84 5.12 -5.88
N SER A 49 18.42 4.87 -4.71
CA SER A 49 18.84 3.55 -4.25
C SER A 49 17.68 2.56 -4.16
N LEU A 50 16.52 2.98 -3.63
CA LEU A 50 15.33 2.12 -3.63
C LEU A 50 14.90 1.77 -5.06
N ALA A 51 14.91 2.72 -6.00
CA ALA A 51 14.59 2.41 -7.39
C ALA A 51 15.59 1.41 -7.98
N GLU A 52 16.91 1.58 -7.77
CA GLU A 52 17.92 0.62 -8.23
C GLU A 52 17.68 -0.79 -7.68
N LYS A 53 17.40 -0.92 -6.38
CA LYS A 53 17.10 -2.20 -5.74
C LYS A 53 15.81 -2.84 -6.28
N LEU A 54 14.76 -2.05 -6.50
CA LEU A 54 13.51 -2.49 -7.12
C LEU A 54 13.76 -2.99 -8.56
N ASN A 55 14.56 -2.29 -9.35
CA ASN A 55 14.95 -2.73 -10.70
C ASN A 55 15.73 -4.05 -10.64
N GLY A 56 16.61 -4.24 -9.66
CA GLY A 56 17.31 -5.50 -9.42
C GLY A 56 16.38 -6.69 -9.14
N MET A 57 15.18 -6.44 -8.61
CA MET A 57 14.13 -7.45 -8.41
C MET A 57 13.19 -7.59 -9.62
N GLY A 58 13.45 -6.90 -10.73
CA GLY A 58 12.61 -6.91 -11.94
C GLY A 58 11.43 -5.93 -11.90
N ILE A 59 11.39 -5.01 -10.94
CA ILE A 59 10.37 -3.96 -10.85
C ILE A 59 10.93 -2.71 -11.54
N GLU A 60 10.69 -2.61 -12.84
CA GLU A 60 11.19 -1.50 -13.65
C GLU A 60 10.58 -0.15 -13.22
N ILE A 61 11.38 0.69 -12.58
CA ILE A 61 10.94 2.01 -12.11
C ILE A 61 12.09 3.01 -12.05
N THR A 62 11.84 4.25 -12.48
CA THR A 62 12.80 5.34 -12.33
C THR A 62 12.68 5.98 -10.96
N ALA A 63 13.74 6.60 -10.44
CA ALA A 63 13.71 7.32 -9.16
C ALA A 63 12.59 8.38 -9.11
N ARG A 64 12.41 9.14 -10.19
CA ARG A 64 11.32 10.13 -10.30
C ARG A 64 9.94 9.48 -10.41
N GLY A 65 9.84 8.33 -11.08
CA GLY A 65 8.60 7.55 -11.13
C GLY A 65 8.19 7.04 -9.75
N LEU A 66 9.17 6.54 -8.99
CA LEU A 66 9.00 6.10 -7.61
C LEU A 66 8.56 7.25 -6.70
N GLU A 67 9.26 8.39 -6.75
CA GLU A 67 8.90 9.59 -5.96
C GLU A 67 7.46 10.03 -6.25
N ASN A 68 7.07 10.09 -7.53
CA ASN A 68 5.70 10.44 -7.93
C ASN A 68 4.67 9.42 -7.42
N LYS A 69 4.99 8.12 -7.46
CA LYS A 69 4.10 7.05 -7.00
C LYS A 69 3.90 7.09 -5.49
N VAL A 70 4.98 7.30 -4.74
CA VAL A 70 4.95 7.47 -3.27
C VAL A 70 4.21 8.76 -2.93
N SER A 71 4.52 9.89 -3.57
CA SER A 71 3.86 11.18 -3.33
C SER A 71 2.33 11.10 -3.46
N ARG A 72 1.83 10.33 -4.44
CA ARG A 72 0.39 10.09 -4.64
C ARG A 72 -0.24 9.14 -3.62
N GLY A 73 0.53 8.27 -2.94
CA GLY A 73 0.06 7.38 -1.87
C GLY A 73 -0.80 6.20 -2.30
N SER A 74 -1.31 6.21 -3.53
CA SER A 74 -2.21 5.20 -4.08
C SER A 74 -1.47 4.02 -4.74
N PHE A 75 -0.48 3.47 -4.07
CA PHE A 75 0.19 2.23 -4.49
C PHE A 75 -0.44 0.99 -3.85
N SER A 76 -0.21 -0.18 -4.44
CA SER A 76 -0.72 -1.44 -3.91
C SER A 76 0.07 -1.87 -2.67
N ALA A 77 -0.57 -2.65 -1.80
CA ALA A 77 0.12 -3.29 -0.67
C ALA A 77 1.29 -4.17 -1.14
N ALA A 78 1.15 -4.87 -2.28
CA ALA A 78 2.25 -5.64 -2.86
C ALA A 78 3.48 -4.76 -3.17
N PHE A 79 3.26 -3.56 -3.73
CA PHE A 79 4.36 -2.63 -3.99
C PHE A 79 5.00 -2.11 -2.71
N LEU A 80 4.21 -1.88 -1.66
CA LEU A 80 4.76 -1.53 -0.34
C LEU A 80 5.70 -2.62 0.16
N LEU A 81 5.25 -3.88 0.14
CA LEU A 81 6.05 -5.03 0.59
C LEU A 81 7.32 -5.19 -0.24
N GLN A 82 7.25 -5.01 -1.56
CA GLN A 82 8.42 -5.00 -2.44
C GLN A 82 9.42 -3.91 -2.04
N CYS A 83 8.96 -2.70 -1.72
CA CYS A 83 9.83 -1.64 -1.25
C CYS A 83 10.48 -1.97 0.10
N MET A 84 9.74 -2.63 1.00
CA MET A 84 10.25 -3.04 2.31
C MET A 84 11.30 -4.15 2.20
N ASP A 85 11.05 -5.13 1.35
CA ASP A 85 11.99 -6.20 1.01
C ASP A 85 13.27 -5.62 0.38
N ALA A 86 13.12 -4.69 -0.57
CA ALA A 86 14.25 -3.99 -1.20
C ALA A 86 15.20 -3.33 -0.19
N ILE A 87 14.66 -2.69 0.84
CA ILE A 87 15.45 -1.94 1.83
C ILE A 87 15.89 -2.79 3.02
N GLY A 88 15.60 -4.10 3.02
CA GLY A 88 15.96 -4.99 4.11
C GLY A 88 15.20 -4.70 5.40
N ALA A 89 13.96 -4.21 5.30
CA ALA A 89 13.08 -4.07 6.45
C ALA A 89 12.52 -5.45 6.83
N ASP A 90 13.35 -6.27 7.47
CA ASP A 90 13.13 -7.68 7.88
C ASP A 90 12.07 -7.87 9.00
N ALA A 91 11.09 -6.98 9.12
CA ALA A 91 10.09 -7.02 10.19
C ALA A 91 8.69 -6.73 9.65
N PHE A 92 8.10 -7.73 8.98
CA PHE A 92 6.65 -7.89 8.84
C PHE A 92 6.26 -9.36 9.05
#